data_AF-A0A133VIB9-F1
#
_entry.id   AF-A0A133VIB9-F1
#
_cell.length_a   1.000
_cell.length_b   1.000
_cell.length_c   1.000
_cell.angle_alpha   90.00
_cell.angle_beta   90.00
_cell.angle_gamma   90.00
#
_symmetry.space_group_name_H-M   'P 1'
#
loop_
_entity.id
_entity.type
_entity.pdbx_description
1 polymer ?
#
loop_
_entity_poly.entity_id
_entity_poly.type
_entity_poly.pdbx_seq_one_letter_code
_entity_poly.pdbx_strand_id
1 'polypeptide(L)'
;MSSKSYPLRLPENLLKLAEIKSKEERVNKSTALRKLMYEGAENYVLELISRGRLSVGRGAEILERTPYEIYRLAEEKGVEIGSTMEQYQKGEETAESKLNV
;
A
#
# COMPACT_ATOMS: atom_id res chain seq x y z
N MET A 1 -14.01 2.34 -10.33
CA MET A 1 -12.68 2.29 -10.95
C MET A 1 -12.78 2.37 -12.46
N SER A 2 -12.11 3.34 -13.08
CA SER A 2 -11.88 3.33 -14.52
C SER A 2 -10.80 2.29 -14.83
N SER A 3 -11.09 1.32 -15.69
CA SER A 3 -10.12 0.29 -16.05
C SER A 3 -9.59 0.54 -17.46
N LYS A 4 -8.27 0.48 -17.63
CA LYS A 4 -7.61 0.52 -18.95
C LYS A 4 -7.01 -0.86 -19.25
N SER A 5 -7.21 -1.35 -20.47
CA SER A 5 -6.55 -2.58 -20.93
C SER A 5 -5.09 -2.29 -21.23
N TYR A 6 -4.19 -3.10 -20.70
CA TYR A 6 -2.75 -3.02 -20.95
C TYR A 6 -2.19 -4.42 -21.21
N PRO A 7 -1.70 -4.73 -22.43
CA PRO A 7 -1.22 -6.07 -22.76
C PRO A 7 0.13 -6.35 -22.07
N LEU A 8 0.20 -7.44 -21.33
CA LEU A 8 1.39 -7.88 -20.59
C LEU A 8 1.69 -9.34 -20.91
N ARG A 9 2.98 -9.65 -21.13
CA ARG A 9 3.45 -11.04 -21.11
C ARG A 9 3.70 -11.43 -19.66
N LEU A 10 2.94 -12.41 -19.18
CA LEU A 10 3.06 -12.92 -17.82
C LEU A 10 3.77 -14.28 -17.83
N PRO A 11 4.73 -14.51 -16.93
CA PRO A 11 5.36 -15.81 -16.80
C PRO A 11 4.34 -16.85 -16.32
N GLU A 12 4.55 -18.11 -16.72
CA GLU A 12 3.58 -19.18 -16.49
C GLU A 12 3.28 -19.44 -15.01
N ASN A 13 4.29 -19.26 -14.14
CA ASN A 13 4.13 -19.44 -12.70
C ASN A 13 3.09 -18.48 -12.10
N LEU A 14 3.06 -17.22 -12.53
CA LEU A 14 2.04 -16.25 -12.08
C LEU A 14 0.65 -16.63 -12.60
N LEU A 15 0.56 -17.14 -13.82
CA LEU A 15 -0.71 -17.63 -14.37
C LEU A 15 -1.22 -18.87 -13.63
N LYS A 16 -0.32 -19.74 -13.16
CA LYS A 16 -0.66 -20.89 -12.30
C LYS A 16 -1.18 -20.42 -10.94
N LEU A 17 -0.52 -19.45 -10.32
CA LEU A 17 -0.97 -18.87 -9.04
C LEU A 17 -2.36 -18.23 -9.16
N ALA A 18 -2.61 -17.45 -10.22
CA ALA A 18 -3.92 -16.86 -10.46
C ALA A 18 -5.01 -17.92 -10.67
N GLU A 19 -4.67 -19.07 -11.27
CA GLU A 19 -5.60 -20.19 -11.43
C GLU A 19 -5.95 -20.85 -10.09
N ILE A 20 -4.96 -21.02 -9.20
CA ILE A 20 -5.19 -21.55 -7.85
C ILE A 20 -6.17 -20.65 -7.09
N LYS A 21 -5.88 -19.34 -7.00
CA LYS A 21 -6.74 -18.36 -6.32
C LYS A 21 -8.13 -18.25 -6.98
N SER A 22 -8.20 -18.38 -8.30
CA SER A 22 -9.47 -18.40 -9.06
C SER A 22 -10.37 -19.55 -8.63
N LYS A 23 -9.82 -20.75 -8.44
CA LYS A 23 -10.56 -21.93 -7.98
C LYS A 23 -11.00 -21.80 -6.53
N GLU A 24 -10.09 -21.35 -5.67
CA GLU A 24 -10.33 -21.17 -4.23
C GLU A 24 -11.44 -20.15 -3.95
N GLU A 25 -11.35 -18.97 -4.59
CA GLU A 25 -12.29 -17.86 -4.36
C GLU A 25 -13.51 -17.88 -5.29
N ARG A 26 -13.59 -18.86 -6.21
CA ARG A 26 -14.65 -18.98 -7.23
C ARG A 26 -14.86 -17.71 -8.06
N VAL A 27 -13.75 -17.09 -8.47
CA VAL A 27 -13.74 -15.90 -9.35
C VAL A 27 -13.04 -16.22 -10.66
N ASN A 28 -13.24 -15.41 -11.70
CA ASN A 28 -12.48 -15.60 -12.95
C ASN A 28 -10.98 -15.30 -12.78
N LYS A 29 -10.14 -15.89 -13.64
CA LYS A 29 -8.69 -15.78 -13.58
C LYS A 29 -8.17 -14.34 -13.61
N SER A 30 -8.79 -13.47 -14.41
CA SER A 30 -8.41 -12.05 -14.49
C SER A 30 -8.69 -11.29 -13.19
N THR A 31 -9.80 -11.61 -12.51
CA THR A 31 -10.12 -11.06 -11.20
C THR A 31 -9.16 -11.58 -10.14
N ALA A 32 -8.87 -12.89 -10.13
CA ALA A 32 -7.88 -13.46 -9.22
C ALA A 32 -6.49 -12.81 -9.39
N LEU A 33 -6.06 -12.62 -10.64
CA LEU A 33 -4.79 -11.94 -10.94
C LEU A 33 -4.80 -10.48 -10.46
N ARG A 34 -5.88 -9.72 -10.68
CA ARG A 34 -6.01 -8.35 -10.16
C ARG A 34 -5.92 -8.29 -8.64
N LYS A 35 -6.55 -9.23 -7.93
CA LYS A 35 -6.46 -9.31 -6.46
C LYS A 35 -5.02 -9.52 -6.00
N LEU A 36 -4.31 -10.48 -6.60
CA LEU A 36 -2.88 -10.72 -6.33
C LEU A 36 -2.03 -9.47 -6.58
N MET A 37 -2.28 -8.77 -7.69
CA MET A 37 -1.57 -7.52 -7.98
C MET A 37 -1.86 -6.43 -6.95
N TYR A 38 -3.11 -6.31 -6.48
CA TYR A 38 -3.48 -5.33 -5.48
C TYR A 38 -2.84 -5.66 -4.11
N GLU A 39 -2.84 -6.93 -3.70
CA GLU A 39 -2.12 -7.40 -2.50
C GLU A 39 -0.61 -7.05 -2.56
N GLY A 40 0.02 -7.23 -3.73
CA GLY A 40 1.41 -6.82 -3.95
C GLY A 40 1.61 -5.29 -3.94
N ALA A 41 0.68 -4.54 -4.52
CA ALA A 41 0.71 -3.07 -4.54
C ALA A 41 0.60 -2.49 -3.13
N GLU A 42 -0.28 -3.02 -2.29
CA GLU A 42 -0.39 -2.66 -0.88
C GLU A 42 0.94 -2.80 -0.14
N ASN A 43 1.58 -3.98 -0.26
CA ASN A 43 2.85 -4.25 0.40
C ASN A 43 3.95 -3.30 -0.06
N TYR A 44 4.03 -3.06 -1.38
CA TYR A 44 5.04 -2.18 -1.96
C TYR A 44 4.84 -0.71 -1.54
N VAL A 45 3.59 -0.24 -1.51
CA VAL A 45 3.27 1.12 -1.04
C VAL A 45 3.68 1.28 0.44
N LEU A 46 3.35 0.32 1.30
CA LEU A 46 3.75 0.35 2.70
C LEU A 46 5.27 0.33 2.89
N GLU A 47 6.00 -0.47 2.11
CA GLU A 47 7.46 -0.50 2.11
C GLU A 47 8.08 0.84 1.72
N LEU A 48 7.48 1.56 0.76
CA LEU A 48 7.93 2.90 0.39
C LEU A 48 7.65 3.91 1.50
N ILE A 49 6.50 3.79 2.17
CA ILE A 49 6.14 4.67 3.29
C ILE A 49 7.08 4.45 4.48
N SER A 50 7.33 3.20 4.88
CA SER A 50 8.21 2.89 6.01
C SER A 50 9.64 3.38 5.79
N ARG A 51 10.07 3.46 4.53
CA ARG A 51 11.38 4.01 4.14
C ARG A 51 11.39 5.54 3.95
N GLY A 52 10.28 6.22 4.20
CA GLY A 52 10.12 7.66 3.98
C GLY A 52 10.21 8.07 2.50
N ARG A 53 10.10 7.13 1.55
CA ARG A 53 10.13 7.40 0.10
C ARG A 53 8.78 7.81 -0.45
N LEU A 54 7.72 7.60 0.33
CA LEU A 54 6.35 7.96 0.01
C LEU A 54 5.67 8.48 1.27
N SER A 55 4.89 9.56 1.16
CA SER A 55 4.06 10.00 2.28
C SER A 55 2.82 9.10 2.42
N VAL A 56 2.26 9.01 3.62
CA VAL A 56 1.01 8.26 3.88
C VAL A 56 -0.12 8.78 2.98
N GLY A 57 -0.26 10.11 2.86
CA GLY A 57 -1.27 10.72 1.98
C GLY A 57 -1.11 10.30 0.52
N ARG A 58 0.11 10.26 0.00
CA ARG A 58 0.34 9.82 -1.38
C ARG A 58 0.09 8.33 -1.58
N GLY A 59 0.42 7.50 -0.59
CA GLY A 59 0.07 6.08 -0.60
C GLY A 59 -1.45 5.86 -0.61
N ALA A 60 -2.18 6.65 0.17
CA ALA A 60 -3.63 6.64 0.22
C ALA A 60 -4.26 6.97 -1.15
N GLU A 61 -3.77 8.01 -1.83
CA GLU A 61 -4.20 8.35 -3.20
C GLU A 61 -3.96 7.21 -4.20
N ILE A 62 -2.78 6.57 -4.17
CA ILE A 62 -2.42 5.49 -5.09
C ILE A 62 -3.30 4.25 -4.90
N LEU A 63 -3.59 3.90 -3.66
CA LEU A 63 -4.40 2.73 -3.33
C LEU A 63 -5.90 3.01 -3.35
N GLU A 64 -6.32 4.25 -3.64
CA GLU A 64 -7.72 4.71 -3.53
C GLU A 64 -8.30 4.47 -2.12
N ARG A 65 -7.51 4.81 -1.09
CA ARG A 65 -7.83 4.66 0.33
C ARG A 65 -7.74 6.00 1.05
N THR A 66 -8.22 6.04 2.28
CA THR A 66 -7.96 7.14 3.21
C THR A 66 -6.62 6.94 3.92
N PRO A 67 -5.96 8.01 4.41
CA PRO A 67 -4.75 7.88 5.22
C PRO A 67 -4.93 6.97 6.45
N TYR A 68 -6.11 7.00 7.07
CA TYR A 68 -6.45 6.13 8.20
C TYR A 68 -6.49 4.65 7.82
N GLU A 69 -7.04 4.31 6.66
CA GLU A 69 -7.00 2.93 6.14
C GLU A 69 -5.57 2.46 5.86
N ILE A 70 -4.65 3.36 5.49
CA ILE A 70 -3.23 3.00 5.31
C ILE A 70 -2.58 2.63 6.64
N TYR A 71 -2.86 3.36 7.73
CA TYR A 71 -2.37 2.98 9.07
C TYR A 71 -2.91 1.63 9.53
N ARG A 72 -4.21 1.39 9.34
CA ARG A 72 -4.81 0.08 9.65
C ARG A 72 -4.19 -1.05 8.82
N LEU A 73 -4.00 -0.82 7.52
CA LEU A 73 -3.37 -1.79 6.63
C LEU A 73 -1.93 -2.11 7.05
N ALA A 74 -1.21 -1.11 7.54
CA ALA A 74 0.15 -1.29 8.04
C ALA A 74 0.18 -2.12 9.34
N GLU A 75 -0.74 -1.86 10.27
CA GLU A 75 -0.93 -2.67 11.48
C GLU A 75 -1.27 -4.12 11.14
N GLU A 76 -2.24 -4.36 10.25
CA GLU A 76 -2.64 -5.69 9.78
C GLU A 76 -1.47 -6.48 9.15
N LYS A 77 -0.54 -5.78 8.50
CA LYS A 77 0.63 -6.37 7.84
C LYS A 77 1.91 -6.32 8.68
N GLY A 78 1.84 -5.81 9.91
CA GLY A 78 3.00 -5.67 10.80
C GLY A 78 4.10 -4.76 10.26
N VAL A 79 3.75 -3.74 9.47
CA VAL A 79 4.69 -2.76 8.92
C VAL A 79 4.61 -1.48 9.74
N GLU A 80 5.72 -1.09 10.36
CA GLU A 80 5.81 0.20 11.05
C GLU A 80 5.89 1.33 10.02
N ILE A 81 4.93 2.26 10.08
CA ILE A 81 4.85 3.43 9.20
C ILE A 81 4.54 4.69 10.02
N GLY A 82 4.94 5.85 9.48
CA GLY A 82 4.74 7.14 10.12
C GLY A 82 6.02 7.66 10.77
N SER A 83 5.88 8.74 11.53
CA SER A 83 6.98 9.28 12.33
C SER A 83 7.25 8.35 13.50
N THR A 84 8.49 7.93 13.68
CA THR A 84 8.92 7.36 14.97
C THR A 84 8.64 8.35 16.10
N MET A 85 8.51 7.88 17.34
CA MET A 85 8.27 8.78 18.49
C MET A 85 9.33 9.89 18.59
N GLU A 86 10.58 9.61 18.23
CA GLU A 86 11.65 10.62 18.16
C GLU A 86 11.39 11.68 17.09
N GLN A 87 10.90 11.28 15.91
CA GLN A 87 10.55 12.21 14.83
C GLN A 87 9.30 13.04 15.17
N TYR A 88 8.36 12.47 15.94
CA TYR A 88 7.20 13.21 16.41
C TYR A 88 7.59 14.29 17.43
N GLN A 89 8.40 13.92 18.44
CA GLN A 89 8.93 14.85 19.44
C GLN A 89 9.72 16.00 18.79
N LYS A 90 10.58 15.68 17.82
CA LYS A 90 11.35 16.69 17.08
C LYS A 90 10.46 17.60 16.23
N GLY A 91 9.33 17.07 15.74
CA GLY A 91 8.30 17.84 15.07
C GLY A 91 7.60 18.82 16.01
N GLU A 92 7.23 18.38 17.21
CA GLU A 92 6.65 19.24 18.27
C GLU A 92 7.63 20.34 18.68
N GLU A 93 8.88 20.02 18.99
CA GLU A 93 9.93 21.01 19.33
C GLU A 93 10.08 22.06 18.23
N THR A 94 10.04 21.64 16.96
CA THR A 94 10.15 22.56 15.81
C THR A 94 8.91 23.44 15.66
N ALA A 95 7.72 22.92 15.96
CA ALA A 95 6.48 23.70 15.92
C ALA A 95 6.42 24.71 17.06
N GLU A 96 6.75 24.31 18.28
CA GLU A 96 6.82 25.19 19.46
C GLU A 96 7.87 26.30 19.28
N SER A 97 9.03 25.97 18.71
CA SER A 97 10.07 26.95 18.36
C SER A 97 9.57 28.04 17.39
N LYS A 98 8.65 27.70 16.48
CA LYS A 98 8.11 28.64 15.47
C LYS A 98 6.88 29.39 15.95
N LEU A 99 6.19 28.90 16.98
CA LEU A 99 5.04 29.56 17.61
C LEU A 99 5.45 30.56 18.69
N ASN A 100 6.66 30.46 19.23
CA ASN A 100 7.21 31.37 20.23
C ASN A 100 8.01 32.56 19.62
N VAL A 101 7.66 33.00 18.40
CA VAL A 101 8.19 34.21 17.74
C VAL A 101 7.03 35.12 17.39
#